data_AF-A0A6F8VEV3-F1
#
_entry.id   AF-A0A6F8VEV3-F1
#
_cell.length_a   1.000
_cell.length_b   1.000
_cell.length_c   1.000
_cell.angle_alpha   90.00
_cell.angle_beta   90.00
_cell.angle_gamma   90.00
#
_symmetry.space_group_name_H-M   'P 1'
#
loop_
_entity.id
_entity.type
_entity.pdbx_description
1 polymer ?
#
loop_
_entity_poly.entity_id
_entity_poly.type
_entity_poly.pdbx_seq_one_letter_code
_entity_poly.pdbx_strand_id
1 'polypeptide(L)'
;MIDRYDPEVTPDPAEWLALDEGERIQLVEAFHREARIPLPKSARALHAAIHAVVENQLAMDDQAIVRDTLQRLLEDGLTRHDALHAIGSVLAERIADAYQESSGTTGGDES
;
A
#
# COMPACT_ATOMS: atom_id res chain seq x y z
N MET A 1 14.32 -15.82 -2.47
CA MET A 1 12.85 -16.03 -2.38
C MET A 1 12.43 -15.49 -1.04
N ILE A 2 11.57 -14.47 -1.06
CA ILE A 2 11.07 -13.79 0.14
C ILE A 2 10.06 -14.69 0.84
N ASP A 3 10.36 -15.08 2.08
CA ASP A 3 9.48 -15.88 2.95
C ASP A 3 8.99 -15.11 4.18
N ARG A 4 9.57 -13.92 4.42
CA ARG A 4 9.20 -12.99 5.49
C ARG A 4 9.30 -11.56 5.01
N TYR A 5 8.29 -10.76 5.36
CA TYR A 5 8.24 -9.33 5.09
C TYR A 5 8.54 -8.52 6.35
N ASP A 6 9.28 -7.43 6.17
CA ASP A 6 9.54 -6.39 7.16
C ASP A 6 9.41 -5.03 6.48
N PRO A 7 8.42 -4.18 6.83
CA PRO A 7 8.23 -2.87 6.20
C PRO A 7 9.36 -1.88 6.45
N GLU A 8 10.26 -2.17 7.40
CA GLU A 8 11.46 -1.35 7.64
C GLU A 8 12.62 -1.69 6.71
N VAL A 9 12.52 -2.79 5.95
CA VAL A 9 13.56 -3.25 5.03
C VAL A 9 13.02 -3.26 3.61
N THR A 10 13.65 -2.52 2.70
CA THR A 10 13.27 -2.55 1.28
C THR A 10 13.43 -3.97 0.72
N PRO A 11 12.35 -4.58 0.21
CA PRO A 11 12.44 -5.88 -0.46
C PRO A 11 13.33 -5.80 -1.70
N ASP A 12 14.00 -6.89 -2.06
CA ASP A 12 14.62 -6.98 -3.38
C ASP A 12 13.53 -6.85 -4.47
N PRO A 13 13.64 -5.88 -5.41
CA PRO A 13 12.58 -5.63 -6.38
C PRO A 13 12.26 -6.83 -7.26
N ALA A 14 13.28 -7.58 -7.70
CA ALA A 14 13.09 -8.72 -8.58
C ALA A 14 12.45 -9.89 -7.85
N GLU A 15 12.89 -10.19 -6.62
CA GLU A 15 12.25 -11.22 -5.81
C GLU A 15 10.83 -10.85 -5.39
N TRP A 16 10.57 -9.59 -5.06
CA TRP A 16 9.23 -9.10 -4.68
C TRP A 16 8.25 -9.20 -5.84
N LEU A 17 8.65 -8.72 -7.02
CA LEU A 17 7.81 -8.75 -8.22
C LEU A 17 7.63 -10.15 -8.80
N ALA A 18 8.45 -11.13 -8.39
CA ALA A 18 8.31 -12.53 -8.79
C ALA A 18 7.23 -13.30 -7.99
N LEU A 19 6.87 -12.83 -6.79
CA LEU A 19 5.77 -13.41 -5.99
C LEU A 19 4.42 -13.20 -6.67
N ASP A 20 3.43 -14.04 -6.38
CA ASP A 20 2.05 -13.74 -6.74
C ASP A 20 1.45 -12.63 -5.85
N GLU A 21 0.38 -11.99 -6.31
CA GLU A 21 -0.27 -10.90 -5.57
C GLU A 21 -0.78 -11.37 -4.19
N GLY A 22 -1.34 -12.58 -4.12
CA GLY A 22 -1.84 -13.17 -2.89
C GLY A 22 -0.73 -13.44 -1.88
N GLU A 23 0.43 -13.93 -2.35
CA GLU A 23 1.63 -14.13 -1.53
C GLU A 23 2.12 -12.82 -0.92
N ARG A 24 2.24 -11.74 -1.70
CA ARG A 24 2.63 -10.42 -1.19
C ARG A 24 1.69 -9.94 -0.09
N ILE A 25 0.38 -10.03 -0.32
CA ILE A 25 -0.64 -9.63 0.66
C ILE A 25 -0.53 -10.48 1.93
N GLN A 26 -0.35 -11.80 1.79
CA GLN A 26 -0.22 -12.72 2.93
C GLN A 26 1.03 -12.43 3.77
N LEU A 27 2.17 -12.11 3.15
CA LEU A 27 3.39 -11.75 3.84
C LEU A 27 3.21 -10.46 4.67
N VAL A 28 2.59 -9.43 4.08
CA VAL A 28 2.28 -8.18 4.78
C VAL A 28 1.29 -8.40 5.92
N GLU A 29 0.25 -9.19 5.69
CA GLU A 29 -0.74 -9.52 6.72
C GLU A 29 -0.07 -10.30 7.88
N ALA A 30 0.81 -11.25 7.56
CA ALA A 30 1.54 -12.02 8.55
C ALA A 30 2.39 -11.13 9.46
N PHE A 31 3.14 -10.19 8.88
CA PHE A 31 3.90 -9.21 9.66
C PHE A 31 3.02 -8.45 10.67
N HIS A 32 1.92 -7.84 10.22
CA HIS A 32 1.06 -7.04 11.11
C HIS A 32 0.40 -7.89 12.21
N ARG A 33 0.04 -9.14 11.90
CA ARG A 33 -0.49 -10.10 12.88
C ARG A 33 0.55 -10.46 13.93
N GLU A 34 1.78 -10.74 13.52
CA GLU A 34 2.90 -11.12 14.38
C GLU A 34 3.39 -9.97 15.26
N ALA A 35 3.46 -8.76 14.68
CA ALA A 35 3.77 -7.52 15.40
C ALA A 35 2.64 -7.07 16.35
N ARG A 36 1.49 -7.75 16.34
CA ARG A 36 0.29 -7.45 17.15
C ARG A 36 -0.19 -6.01 16.99
N ILE A 37 -0.09 -5.47 15.79
CA ILE A 37 -0.55 -4.11 15.48
C ILE A 37 -2.09 -4.10 15.53
N PRO A 38 -2.71 -3.20 16.33
CA PRO A 38 -4.17 -3.13 16.43
C PRO A 38 -4.79 -2.68 15.12
N LEU A 39 -5.54 -3.58 14.46
CA LEU A 39 -6.30 -3.28 13.24
C LEU A 39 -7.67 -3.98 13.30
N PRO A 40 -8.76 -3.34 12.81
CA PRO A 40 -10.03 -4.03 12.64
C PRO A 40 -9.87 -5.28 11.78
N LYS A 41 -10.42 -6.42 12.22
CA LYS A 41 -10.30 -7.69 11.48
C LYS A 41 -10.80 -7.57 10.04
N SER A 42 -11.88 -6.81 9.82
CA SER A 42 -12.47 -6.57 8.49
C SER A 42 -11.59 -5.74 7.56
N ALA A 43 -10.71 -4.90 8.10
CA ALA A 43 -9.85 -4.01 7.32
C ALA A 43 -8.46 -4.60 7.03
N ARG A 44 -8.12 -5.75 7.64
CA ARG A 44 -6.76 -6.29 7.59
C ARG A 44 -6.29 -6.64 6.18
N ALA A 45 -7.11 -7.37 5.43
CA ALA A 45 -6.77 -7.75 4.06
C ALA A 45 -6.64 -6.52 3.15
N LEU A 46 -7.54 -5.54 3.30
CA LEU A 46 -7.47 -4.28 2.56
C LEU A 46 -6.20 -3.49 2.90
N HIS A 47 -5.85 -3.37 4.18
CA HIS A 47 -4.63 -2.72 4.65
C HIS A 47 -3.38 -3.39 4.06
N ALA A 48 -3.32 -4.73 4.09
CA ALA A 48 -2.22 -5.49 3.52
C ALA A 48 -2.12 -5.32 1.99
N ALA A 49 -3.26 -5.27 1.29
CA ALA A 49 -3.31 -5.00 -0.14
C ALA A 49 -2.77 -3.59 -0.49
N ILE A 50 -3.14 -2.56 0.29
CA ILE A 50 -2.62 -1.20 0.09
C ILE A 50 -1.10 -1.17 0.23
N HIS A 51 -0.55 -1.81 1.27
CA HIS A 51 0.91 -1.99 1.44
C HIS A 51 1.54 -2.66 0.23
N ALA A 52 0.98 -3.79 -0.22
CA ALA A 52 1.51 -4.52 -1.36
C ALA A 52 1.50 -3.67 -2.64
N VAL A 53 0.48 -2.85 -2.86
CA VAL A 53 0.42 -1.91 -3.99
C VAL A 53 1.52 -0.86 -3.92
N VAL A 54 1.80 -0.28 -2.75
CA VAL A 54 2.88 0.70 -2.58
C VAL A 54 4.25 0.03 -2.79
N GLU A 55 4.48 -1.16 -2.23
CA GLU A 55 5.73 -1.91 -2.45
C GLU A 55 5.93 -2.31 -3.92
N ASN A 56 4.86 -2.71 -4.61
CA ASN A 56 4.92 -2.96 -6.05
C ASN A 56 5.38 -1.71 -6.80
N GLN A 57 4.82 -0.53 -6.46
CA GLN A 57 5.24 0.72 -7.09
C GLN A 57 6.72 1.01 -6.79
N LEU A 58 7.17 0.86 -5.54
CA LEU A 58 8.57 1.09 -5.17
C LEU A 58 9.53 0.16 -5.95
N ALA A 59 9.12 -1.08 -6.20
CA ALA A 59 9.89 -2.08 -6.94
C ALA A 59 9.90 -1.88 -8.47
N MET A 60 8.93 -1.16 -9.04
CA MET A 60 8.82 -0.94 -10.49
C MET A 60 9.72 0.22 -10.96
N ASP A 61 10.61 -0.02 -11.92
CA ASP A 61 11.59 0.97 -12.41
C ASP A 61 10.97 2.29 -12.89
N ASP A 62 9.73 2.29 -13.38
CA ASP A 62 9.04 3.47 -13.92
C ASP A 62 8.36 4.36 -12.86
N GLN A 63 8.35 3.97 -11.60
CA GLN A 63 7.68 4.69 -10.50
C GLN A 63 8.63 5.62 -9.72
N ALA A 64 9.36 6.47 -10.44
CA ALA A 64 10.32 7.39 -9.82
C ALA A 64 9.68 8.30 -8.76
N ILE A 65 8.47 8.82 -9.02
CA ILE A 65 7.74 9.72 -8.11
C ILE A 65 7.50 9.08 -6.73
N VAL A 66 7.19 7.79 -6.69
CA VAL A 66 6.89 7.08 -5.43
C VAL A 66 8.16 6.88 -4.62
N ARG A 67 9.28 6.57 -5.29
CA ARG A 67 10.60 6.47 -4.65
C ARG A 67 11.09 7.81 -4.12
N ASP A 68 10.96 8.88 -4.91
CA ASP A 68 11.34 10.23 -4.48
C ASP A 68 10.49 10.69 -3.29
N THR A 69 9.20 10.35 -3.30
CA THR A 69 8.28 10.64 -2.18
C THR A 69 8.69 9.87 -0.93
N LEU A 70 8.99 8.57 -1.06
CA LEU A 70 9.48 7.76 0.06
C LEU A 70 10.77 8.36 0.62
N GLN A 71 11.76 8.66 -0.22
CA GLN A 71 13.02 9.25 0.21
C GLN A 71 12.79 10.54 1.00
N ARG A 72 11.94 11.45 0.50
CA ARG A 72 11.64 12.70 1.20
C ARG A 72 11.00 12.48 2.56
N LEU A 73 10.07 11.52 2.68
CA LEU A 73 9.45 11.17 3.97
C LEU A 73 10.46 10.60 4.98
N LEU A 74 11.42 9.80 4.51
CA LEU A 74 12.51 9.30 5.35
C LEU A 74 13.44 10.44 5.80
N GLU A 75 13.77 11.38 4.90
CA GLU A 75 14.55 12.59 5.22
C GLU A 75 13.82 13.50 6.23
N ASP A 76 12.49 13.53 6.19
CA ASP A 76 11.62 14.22 7.15
C ASP A 76 11.50 13.47 8.51
N GLY A 77 12.13 12.29 8.64
CA GLY A 77 12.28 11.55 9.89
C GLY A 77 11.25 10.45 10.15
N LEU A 78 10.43 10.09 9.16
CA LEU A 78 9.53 8.94 9.27
C LEU A 78 10.32 7.63 9.17
N THR A 79 9.82 6.58 9.84
CA THR A 79 10.28 5.22 9.53
C THR A 79 9.80 4.81 8.14
N ARG A 80 10.39 3.75 7.56
CA ARG A 80 9.93 3.27 6.26
C ARG A 80 8.51 2.73 6.36
N HIS A 81 8.15 2.10 7.48
CA HIS A 81 6.78 1.64 7.71
C HIS A 81 5.78 2.81 7.75
N ASP A 82 6.09 3.87 8.48
CA ASP A 82 5.24 5.06 8.57
C ASP A 82 5.13 5.77 7.19
N ALA A 83 6.22 5.82 6.43
CA ALA A 83 6.20 6.39 5.08
C ALA A 83 5.34 5.57 4.11
N LEU A 84 5.36 4.24 4.20
CA LEU A 84 4.44 3.38 3.44
C LEU A 84 2.97 3.66 3.79
N HIS A 85 2.65 3.86 5.08
CA HIS A 85 1.29 4.26 5.48
C HIS A 85 0.89 5.60 4.88
N ALA A 86 1.78 6.59 4.91
CA ALA A 86 1.51 7.91 4.37
C ALA A 86 1.27 7.90 2.86
N ILE A 87 2.06 7.13 2.09
CA ILE A 87 1.82 6.96 0.65
C ILE A 87 0.50 6.18 0.42
N GLY A 88 0.28 5.12 1.21
CA GLY A 88 -0.92 4.29 1.12
C GLY A 88 -2.22 5.03 1.46
N SER A 89 -2.19 6.04 2.34
CA SER A 89 -3.38 6.82 2.68
C SER A 89 -3.88 7.63 1.49
N VAL A 90 -2.97 8.21 0.70
CA VAL A 90 -3.32 8.92 -0.54
C VAL A 90 -4.00 7.99 -1.52
N LEU A 91 -3.51 6.75 -1.68
CA LEU A 91 -4.18 5.75 -2.53
C LEU A 91 -5.60 5.44 -2.02
N ALA A 92 -5.76 5.23 -0.71
CA ALA A 92 -7.06 4.95 -0.12
C ALA A 92 -8.06 6.12 -0.30
N GLU A 93 -7.59 7.36 -0.11
CA GLU A 93 -8.38 8.58 -0.37
C GLU A 93 -8.83 8.64 -1.83
N ARG A 94 -7.92 8.42 -2.79
CA ARG A 94 -8.27 8.42 -4.22
C ARG A 94 -9.31 7.36 -4.59
N ILE A 95 -9.24 6.18 -4.00
CA ILE A 95 -10.24 5.13 -4.19
C ILE A 95 -11.59 5.59 -3.62
N ALA A 96 -11.60 6.13 -2.40
CA ALA A 96 -12.82 6.61 -1.75
C ALA A 96 -13.49 7.75 -2.54
N ASP A 97 -12.71 8.68 -3.09
CA ASP A 97 -13.20 9.77 -3.93
C ASP A 97 -13.82 9.23 -5.23
N ALA A 98 -13.15 8.29 -5.91
CA ALA A 98 -13.67 7.68 -7.13
C ALA A 98 -15.01 6.97 -6.93
N TYR A 99 -15.18 6.28 -5.80
CA TYR A 99 -16.48 5.67 -5.45
C TYR A 99 -17.56 6.73 -5.22
N GLN A 100 -17.24 7.82 -4.53
CA GLN A 100 -18.20 8.91 -4.29
C GLN A 100 -18.64 9.59 -5.58
N GLU A 101 -17.71 9.90 -6.49
CA GLU A 101 -18.01 10.46 -7.82
C GLU A 101 -18.94 9.55 -8.63
N SER A 102 -18.67 8.23 -8.62
CA SER A 102 -19.50 7.25 -9.32
C SER A 102 -20.92 7.13 -8.75
N SER A 103 -21.08 7.37 -7.44
CA SER A 103 -22.37 7.33 -6.75
C SER A 103 -23.20 8.61 -6.90
N GLY A 104 -22.58 9.71 -7.36
CA GLY A 104 -23.21 11.03 -7.53
C GLY A 104 -23.81 11.32 -8.91
N THR A 105 -23.72 10.40 -9.89
CA THR A 105 -24.10 10.65 -11.31
C THR A 105 -25.48 10.09 -11.74
N THR A 106 -26.34 9.69 -10.80
CA THR A 106 -27.73 9.27 -11.11
C THR A 106 -28.74 10.22 -10.48
N GLY A 107 -28.86 11.43 -11.03
CA GLY A 107 -29.88 12.36 -10.58
C GLY A 107 -29.92 13.66 -11.39
N GLY A 108 -30.57 13.60 -12.55
CA GLY A 108 -31.10 14.80 -13.21
C GLY A 108 -30.62 15.00 -14.63
N ASP A 109 -31.37 14.44 -15.59
CA ASP A 109 -31.92 15.25 -16.68
C ASP A 109 -33.10 14.51 -17.33
N GLU A 110 -34.30 14.74 -16.81
CA GLU A 110 -35.53 14.60 -17.60
C GLU A 110 -36.36 15.87 -17.34
N SER A 111 -36.36 16.79 -18.30
CA SER A 111 -37.33 17.87 -18.47
C SER A 111 -37.51 18.17 -19.94
#